data_AF-A0A7Z9UAS6-F1
#
_entry.id   AF-A0A7Z9UAS6-F1
#
_cell.length_a   1.000
_cell.length_b   1.000
_cell.length_c   1.000
_cell.angle_alpha   90.00
_cell.angle_beta   90.00
_cell.angle_gamma   90.00
#
_symmetry.space_group_name_H-M   'P 1'
#
loop_
_entity.id
_entity.type
_entity.pdbx_description
1 polymer ?
#
loop_
_entity_poly.entity_id
_entity_poly.type
_entity_poly.pdbx_seq_one_letter_code
_entity_poly.pdbx_strand_id
1 'polypeptide(L)'
;MESSLNAGSTVESFLSANPLFYSLSESVLSSIAEKVQLVEFEPGQNIVIEGEIGDSFYLIKEGRVRVLKRTDEDSSELVLSELGQA
;
A
#
# COMPACT_ATOMS: atom_id res chain seq x y z
N MET A 1 12.53 10.65 28.55
CA MET A 1 12.65 9.22 28.84
C MET A 1 11.64 8.50 27.96
N GLU A 2 12.17 7.74 27.01
CA GLU A 2 11.59 6.52 26.43
C GLU A 2 10.26 6.64 25.68
N SER A 3 10.32 7.07 24.42
CA SER A 3 9.31 6.70 23.40
C SER A 3 9.93 6.67 22.01
N SER A 4 11.12 6.07 21.91
CA SER A 4 11.77 5.77 20.64
C SER A 4 12.06 4.28 20.70
N LEU A 5 11.11 3.42 20.29
CA LEU A 5 11.23 1.97 20.05
C LEU A 5 9.81 1.40 19.92
N ASN A 6 9.27 1.27 18.69
CA ASN A 6 8.41 0.12 18.28
C ASN A 6 7.84 0.16 16.86
N ALA A 7 8.09 1.18 16.02
CA ALA A 7 7.53 1.19 14.65
C ALA A 7 8.00 -0.01 13.79
N GLY A 8 9.27 -0.43 13.93
CA GLY A 8 9.83 -1.55 13.14
C GLY A 8 9.09 -2.88 13.36
N SER A 9 8.80 -3.23 14.62
CA SER A 9 8.17 -4.52 14.96
C SER A 9 6.75 -4.71 14.36
N THR A 10 5.99 -3.62 14.22
CA THR A 10 4.61 -3.68 13.69
C THR A 10 4.60 -3.75 12.16
N VAL A 11 5.51 -3.04 11.50
CA VAL A 11 5.64 -3.08 10.03
C VAL A 11 6.16 -4.44 9.57
N GLU A 12 7.18 -4.99 10.23
CA GLU A 12 7.70 -6.34 9.93
C GLU A 12 6.61 -7.40 10.06
N SER A 13 5.82 -7.34 11.15
CA SER A 13 4.68 -8.24 11.35
C SER A 13 3.66 -8.14 10.22
N PHE A 14 3.33 -6.92 9.80
CA PHE A 14 2.39 -6.67 8.69
C PHE A 14 2.92 -7.18 7.34
N LEU A 15 4.20 -6.93 7.03
CA LEU A 15 4.84 -7.44 5.82
C LEU A 15 4.87 -8.97 5.82
N SER A 16 5.28 -9.58 6.94
CA SER A 16 5.37 -11.03 7.07
C SER A 16 4.02 -11.74 6.97
N ALA A 17 2.91 -11.07 7.28
CA ALA A 17 1.56 -11.62 7.15
C ALA A 17 1.05 -11.64 5.71
N ASN A 18 1.59 -10.78 4.83
CA ASN A 18 1.14 -10.66 3.45
C ASN A 18 1.82 -11.72 2.56
N PRO A 19 1.04 -12.53 1.80
CA PRO A 19 1.58 -13.61 0.97
C PRO A 19 2.66 -13.19 -0.03
N LEU A 20 2.68 -11.93 -0.46
CA LEU A 20 3.71 -11.40 -1.36
C LEU A 20 5.13 -11.51 -0.80
N PHE A 21 5.28 -11.56 0.53
CA PHE A 21 6.60 -11.55 1.18
C PHE A 21 6.97 -12.89 1.84
N TYR A 22 6.15 -13.94 1.74
CA TYR A 22 6.41 -15.24 2.39
C TYR A 22 7.73 -15.93 1.97
N SER A 23 8.25 -15.61 0.80
CA SER A 23 9.50 -16.18 0.28
C SER A 23 10.75 -15.40 0.68
N LEU A 24 10.61 -14.25 1.35
CA LEU A 24 11.74 -13.41 1.74
C LEU A 24 12.31 -13.83 3.10
N SER A 25 13.63 -13.73 3.25
CA SER A 25 14.28 -13.94 4.54
C SER A 25 13.96 -12.81 5.51
N GLU A 26 14.03 -13.08 6.81
CA GLU A 26 13.84 -12.08 7.86
C GLU A 26 14.75 -10.85 7.68
N SER A 27 16.00 -11.06 7.26
CA SER A 27 16.94 -9.95 7.01
C SER A 27 16.50 -9.01 5.88
N VAL A 28 15.90 -9.56 4.82
CA VAL A 28 15.37 -8.75 3.71
C VAL A 28 14.09 -8.06 4.13
N LEU A 29 13.20 -8.76 4.85
CA LEU A 29 11.99 -8.18 5.42
C LEU A 29 12.30 -7.00 6.34
N SER A 30 13.28 -7.14 7.23
CA SER A 30 13.73 -6.06 8.13
C SER A 30 14.29 -4.87 7.34
N SER A 31 15.11 -5.14 6.32
CA SER A 31 15.63 -4.09 5.42
C SER A 31 14.54 -3.35 4.65
N ILE A 32 13.43 -4.03 4.32
CA ILE A 32 12.26 -3.40 3.70
C ILE A 32 11.51 -2.59 4.74
N ALA A 33 11.24 -3.16 5.93
CA ALA A 33 10.49 -2.51 7.00
C ALA A 33 11.12 -1.19 7.44
N GLU A 34 12.45 -1.08 7.45
CA GLU A 34 13.18 0.16 7.73
C GLU A 34 12.95 1.26 6.67
N LYS A 35 12.61 0.89 5.44
CA LYS A 35 12.41 1.82 4.31
C LYS A 35 10.94 2.12 4.02
N VAL A 36 10.02 1.34 4.59
CA VAL A 36 8.58 1.57 4.44
C VAL A 36 8.20 2.87 5.14
N GLN A 37 7.35 3.64 4.48
CA GLN A 37 6.79 4.87 5.04
C GLN A 37 5.27 4.72 5.16
N LEU A 38 4.71 5.14 6.28
CA LEU A 38 3.26 5.29 6.42
C LEU A 38 2.83 6.56 5.69
N VAL A 39 1.88 6.40 4.76
CA VAL A 39 1.30 7.51 4.00
C VAL A 39 -0.21 7.44 4.15
N GLU A 40 -0.82 8.60 4.40
CA GLU A 40 -2.27 8.74 4.59
C GLU A 40 -2.87 9.48 3.38
N PHE A 41 -4.09 9.08 3.01
CA PHE A 41 -4.82 9.65 1.88
C PHE A 41 -6.26 9.96 2.33
N GLU A 42 -6.76 11.11 1.90
CA GLU A 42 -8.14 11.50 2.17
C GLU A 42 -9.12 10.82 1.21
N PRO A 43 -10.40 10.64 1.59
CA PRO A 43 -11.42 10.10 0.68
C PRO A 43 -11.51 10.88 -0.63
N GLY A 44 -11.39 10.18 -1.76
CA GLY A 44 -11.42 10.77 -3.10
C GLY A 44 -10.06 11.24 -3.61
N GLN A 45 -8.99 11.15 -2.82
CA GLN A 45 -7.63 11.43 -3.30
C GLN A 45 -7.11 10.29 -4.17
N ASN A 46 -6.53 10.63 -5.32
CA ASN A 46 -5.89 9.65 -6.19
C ASN A 46 -4.53 9.23 -5.61
N ILE A 47 -4.32 7.92 -5.46
CA ILE A 47 -3.06 7.34 -4.96
C ILE A 47 -2.10 7.05 -6.13
N VAL A 48 -2.64 6.44 -7.19
CA VAL A 48 -1.94 6.15 -8.45
C VAL A 48 -2.87 6.49 -9.61
N ILE A 49 -2.32 6.95 -10.73
CA ILE A 49 -3.09 7.38 -11.90
C ILE A 49 -2.70 6.54 -13.12
N GLU A 50 -3.70 6.02 -13.83
CA GLU A 50 -3.50 5.22 -15.05
C GLU A 50 -2.74 6.04 -16.13
N GLY A 51 -1.62 5.47 -16.60
CA GLY A 51 -0.77 6.06 -17.63
C GLY A 51 0.39 6.91 -17.08
N GLU A 52 0.44 7.16 -15.78
CA GLU A 52 1.60 7.80 -15.15
C GLU A 52 2.72 6.79 -14.89
N ILE A 53 3.96 7.28 -14.81
CA ILE A 53 5.12 6.45 -14.49
C ILE A 53 5.02 6.03 -13.02
N GLY A 54 4.97 4.72 -12.77
CA GLY A 54 5.02 4.17 -11.42
C GLY A 54 6.45 3.95 -10.95
N ASP A 55 6.80 4.54 -9.80
CA ASP A 55 8.09 4.35 -9.11
C ASP A 55 7.94 3.79 -7.69
N SER A 56 6.70 3.61 -7.23
CA SER A 56 6.35 3.30 -5.85
C SER A 56 5.43 2.08 -5.75
N PHE A 57 5.54 1.36 -4.64
CA PHE A 57 4.68 0.23 -4.32
C PHE A 57 3.97 0.49 -2.99
N TYR A 58 2.66 0.21 -2.94
CA TYR A 58 1.81 0.52 -1.80
C TYR A 58 1.19 -0.76 -1.21
N LEU A 59 1.05 -0.76 0.11
CA LEU A 59 0.27 -1.74 0.85
C LEU A 59 -0.81 -1.01 1.64
N ILE A 60 -2.04 -1.50 1.56
CA ILE A 60 -3.15 -0.93 2.31
C ILE A 60 -3.11 -1.48 3.73
N LYS A 61 -2.69 -0.63 4.68
CA LYS A 61 -2.72 -0.96 6.11
C LYS A 61 -4.16 -0.92 6.64
N GLU A 62 -4.87 0.16 6.36
CA GLU A 62 -6.23 0.43 6.84
C GLU A 62 -7.01 1.21 5.76
N GLY A 63 -8.34 1.05 5.75
CA GLY A 63 -9.22 1.71 4.80
C GLY A 63 -9.50 0.91 3.52
N ARG A 64 -10.15 1.56 2.56
CA ARG A 64 -10.58 0.97 1.28
C ARG A 64 -10.25 1.91 0.13
N VAL A 65 -9.83 1.33 -0.99
CA VAL A 65 -9.48 2.06 -2.20
C VAL A 65 -10.19 1.43 -3.40
N ARG A 66 -10.57 2.25 -4.37
CA ARG A 66 -11.18 1.79 -5.61
C ARG A 66 -10.16 1.81 -6.73
N VAL A 67 -10.14 0.73 -7.50
CA VAL A 67 -9.37 0.65 -8.75
C VAL A 67 -10.30 1.04 -9.88
N LEU A 68 -9.99 2.16 -10.53
CA LEU A 68 -10.78 2.73 -11.61
C LEU A 68 -10.04 2.55 -12.93
N LYS A 69 -10.79 2.33 -14.02
CA LYS A 69 -10.27 2.36 -15.38
C LYS A 69 -10.96 3.46 -16.17
N ARG A 70 -10.17 4.29 -16.84
CA ARG A 70 -10.71 5.32 -17.74
C ARG A 70 -11.14 4.66 -19.05
N THR A 71 -12.36 4.96 -19.49
CA THR A 71 -12.86 4.52 -20.79
C THR A 71 -12.72 5.62 -21.83
N ASP A 72 -12.38 5.25 -23.07
CA ASP A 72 -12.21 6.18 -24.18
C ASP A 72 -13.54 6.75 -24.71
N GLU A 73 -14.66 6.04 -24.49
CA GLU A 73 -15.93 6.34 -25.16
C GLU A 73 -16.79 7.41 -24.49
N ASP A 74 -16.62 7.71 -23.19
CA ASP A 74 -17.53 8.66 -22.51
C ASP A 74 -16.88 9.50 -21.39
N SER A 75 -15.54 9.52 -21.27
CA SER A 75 -14.85 10.10 -20.10
C SER A 75 -15.38 9.57 -18.75
N SER A 76 -15.93 8.35 -18.76
CA SER A 76 -16.49 7.70 -17.58
C SER A 76 -15.47 6.73 -16.98
N GLU A 77 -15.51 6.63 -15.65
CA GLU A 77 -14.65 5.74 -14.88
C GLU A 77 -15.40 4.46 -14.50
N LEU A 78 -14.81 3.31 -14.86
CA LEU A 78 -15.33 2.01 -14.46
C LEU A 78 -14.61 1.54 -13.20
N VAL A 79 -15.38 1.22 -12.14
CA VAL A 79 -14.84 0.57 -10.95
C VAL A 79 -14.54 -0.89 -11.30
N LEU A 80 -13.26 -1.23 -11.36
CA LEU A 80 -12.80 -2.61 -11.62
C LEU A 80 -12.80 -3.46 -10.36
N SER A 81 -12.41 -2.87 -9.23
CA SER A 81 -12.30 -3.57 -7.95
C SER A 81 -12.26 -2.58 -6.78
N GLU A 82 -12.48 -3.10 -5.58
CA GLU A 82 -12.22 -2.42 -4.32
C GLU A 82 -11.20 -3.25 -3.52
N LEU A 83 -10.13 -2.60 -3.08
CA LEU A 83 -9.05 -3.22 -2.31
C LEU A 83 -9.03 -2.66 -0.89
N GLY A 84 -8.63 -3.49 0.07
CA GLY A 84 -8.59 -3.14 1.49
C GLY A 84 -9.30 -4.18 2.35
N GLN A 85 -9.24 -4.03 3.67
CA GLN A 85 -9.99 -4.89 4.59
C GLN A 85 -11.31 -4.23 5.00
N ALA A 86 -12.33 -5.06 5.27
CA ALA A 86 -13.65 -4.65 5.73
C ALA A 86 -13.66 -4.32 7.22
#